data_AF-A0A087TPE9-F1
#
_entry.id   AF-A0A087TPE9-F1
#
_cell.length_a   1.000
_cell.length_b   1.000
_cell.length_c   1.000
_cell.angle_alpha   90.00
_cell.angle_beta   90.00
_cell.angle_gamma   90.00
#
_symmetry.space_group_name_H-M   'P 1'
#
loop_
_entity.id
_entity.type
_entity.pdbx_description
1 polymer ?
#
loop_
_entity_poly.entity_id
_entity_poly.type
_entity_poly.pdbx_seq_one_letter_code
_entity_poly.pdbx_strand_id
1 'polypeptide(L)'
;MDFATAESAFVRCKDYQGIQFVKSILDINNDTIRRAEIEAYFKNYKEVDQIYLETDRTALAIDLHRLLGDWFRVFELLKGNVLQVKEMEEAWNGVADYYFDRQQWSEAVKYYQKAHNDERAAECYYILEDYAGLENLLNVLPENH
;
A
#
# COMPACT_ATOMS: atom_id res chain seq x y z
N MET A 1 -13.38 -23.55 13.52
CA MET A 1 -12.76 -22.96 14.73
C MET A 1 -13.88 -22.44 15.60
N ASP A 2 -13.86 -22.73 16.90
CA ASP A 2 -14.90 -22.28 17.82
C ASP A 2 -14.61 -20.85 18.28
N PHE A 3 -15.34 -19.88 17.73
CA PHE A 3 -15.21 -18.45 18.07
C PHE A 3 -15.46 -18.19 19.57
N ALA A 4 -16.31 -19.01 20.21
CA ALA A 4 -16.55 -18.96 21.66
C ALA A 4 -15.28 -19.27 22.48
N THR A 5 -14.48 -20.24 22.02
CA THR A 5 -13.21 -20.59 22.67
C THR A 5 -12.20 -19.46 22.50
N ALA A 6 -12.12 -18.86 21.31
CA ALA A 6 -11.25 -17.71 21.04
C ALA A 6 -11.63 -16.48 21.90
N GLU A 7 -12.91 -16.11 21.98
CA GLU A 7 -13.36 -14.99 22.82
C GLU A 7 -13.01 -15.21 24.30
N SER A 8 -13.24 -16.42 24.81
CA SER A 8 -12.87 -16.76 26.19
C SER A 8 -11.36 -16.67 26.44
N ALA A 9 -10.52 -17.01 25.45
CA ALA A 9 -9.08 -16.88 25.54
C ALA A 9 -8.64 -15.40 25.54
N PHE A 10 -9.21 -14.56 24.66
CA PHE A 10 -8.89 -13.13 24.62
C PHE A 10 -9.33 -12.37 25.88
N VAL A 11 -10.50 -12.72 26.44
CA VAL A 11 -10.95 -12.18 27.73
C VAL A 11 -9.98 -12.52 28.86
N ARG A 12 -9.45 -13.75 28.88
CA ARG A 12 -8.44 -14.16 29.88
C ARG A 12 -7.11 -13.46 29.69
N CYS A 13 -6.72 -13.18 28.44
CA CYS A 13 -5.52 -12.43 28.10
C CYS A 13 -5.68 -10.90 28.27
N LYS A 14 -6.88 -10.40 28.59
CA LYS A 14 -7.23 -8.96 28.65
C LYS A 14 -6.91 -8.20 27.36
N ASP A 15 -6.93 -8.91 26.23
CA ASP A 15 -6.70 -8.30 24.92
C ASP A 15 -8.02 -7.76 24.38
N TYR A 16 -8.23 -6.46 24.56
CA TYR A 16 -9.42 -5.77 24.08
C TYR A 16 -9.49 -5.70 22.55
N GLN A 17 -8.33 -5.66 21.87
CA GLN A 17 -8.27 -5.63 20.41
C GLN A 17 -8.73 -6.97 19.82
N GLY A 18 -8.29 -8.08 20.41
CA GLY A 18 -8.75 -9.42 20.03
C GLY A 18 -10.27 -9.62 20.20
N ILE A 19 -10.87 -9.04 21.24
CA ILE A 19 -12.33 -9.13 21.47
C ILE A 19 -13.12 -8.34 20.41
N GLN A 20 -12.67 -7.13 20.06
CA GLN A 20 -13.30 -6.35 19.00
C GLN A 20 -13.18 -7.05 17.64
N PHE A 21 -12.02 -7.66 17.38
CA PHE A 21 -11.77 -8.41 16.14
C PHE A 21 -12.69 -9.64 15.98
N VAL A 22 -12.91 -10.42 17.05
CA VAL A 22 -13.86 -11.55 16.98
C VAL A 22 -15.28 -11.06 16.67
N LYS A 23 -15.68 -9.90 17.21
CA LYS A 23 -17.00 -9.30 16.93
C LYS A 23 -17.13 -8.80 15.50
N SER A 24 -16.09 -8.19 14.92
CA SER A 24 -16.11 -7.75 13.53
C SER A 24 -16.16 -8.93 12.56
N ILE A 25 -15.45 -10.02 12.86
CA ILE A 25 -15.49 -11.27 12.08
C ILE A 25 -16.90 -11.88 12.03
N LEU A 26 -17.61 -11.86 13.16
CA LEU A 26 -18.95 -12.44 13.25
C LEU A 26 -19.98 -11.70 12.38
N ASP A 27 -19.77 -10.40 12.13
CA ASP A 27 -20.63 -9.57 11.29
C ASP A 27 -20.38 -9.77 9.78
N ILE A 28 -19.22 -10.30 9.39
CA ILE A 28 -18.89 -10.58 7.98
C ILE A 28 -19.69 -11.78 7.49
N ASN A 29 -20.54 -11.57 6.46
CA ASN A 29 -21.39 -12.61 5.89
C ASN A 29 -20.67 -13.61 4.98
N ASN A 30 -19.53 -13.23 4.39
CA ASN A 30 -18.78 -14.10 3.48
C ASN A 30 -17.71 -14.89 4.25
N ASP A 31 -17.83 -16.22 4.24
CA ASP A 31 -16.90 -17.13 4.93
C ASP A 31 -15.47 -17.07 4.35
N THR A 32 -15.31 -16.79 3.06
CA THR A 32 -13.98 -16.67 2.44
C THR A 32 -13.25 -15.43 2.95
N ILE A 33 -13.93 -14.28 2.98
CA ILE A 33 -13.38 -13.02 3.50
C ILE A 33 -13.11 -13.16 4.99
N ARG A 34 -14.02 -13.81 5.74
CA ARG A 34 -13.83 -14.09 7.15
C ARG A 34 -12.54 -14.88 7.40
N ARG A 35 -12.26 -15.91 6.59
CA ARG A 35 -11.02 -16.67 6.67
C ARG A 35 -9.81 -15.80 6.35
N ALA A 36 -9.90 -14.93 5.33
CA ALA A 36 -8.84 -13.99 5.00
C ALA A 36 -8.52 -13.04 6.17
N GLU A 37 -9.52 -12.48 6.85
CA GLU A 37 -9.30 -11.63 8.02
C GLU A 37 -8.60 -12.38 9.17
N ILE A 38 -9.00 -13.64 9.41
CA ILE A 38 -8.34 -14.48 10.42
C ILE A 38 -6.87 -14.73 10.05
N GLU A 39 -6.58 -15.06 8.80
CA GLU A 39 -5.20 -15.24 8.34
C GLU A 39 -4.40 -13.93 8.37
N ALA A 40 -5.04 -12.78 8.12
CA ALA A 40 -4.42 -11.47 8.26
C ALA A 40 -4.02 -11.18 9.70
N TYR A 41 -4.87 -11.56 10.67
CA TYR A 41 -4.55 -11.48 12.10
C TYR A 41 -3.35 -12.35 12.48
N PHE A 42 -3.22 -13.53 11.87
CA PHE A 42 -2.05 -14.41 12.03
C PHE A 42 -0.83 -13.99 11.20
N LYS A 43 -0.92 -12.87 10.46
CA LYS A 43 0.15 -12.34 9.59
C LYS A 43 0.50 -13.27 8.41
N ASN A 44 -0.42 -14.14 8.01
CA ASN A 44 -0.28 -15.01 6.85
C ASN A 44 -0.69 -14.28 5.56
N TYR A 45 -0.03 -13.16 5.27
CA TYR A 45 -0.44 -12.24 4.20
C TYR A 45 -0.50 -12.86 2.80
N LYS A 46 0.31 -13.89 2.52
CA LYS A 46 0.29 -14.61 1.23
C LYS A 46 -1.03 -15.33 0.97
N GLU A 47 -1.58 -15.96 2.01
CA GLU A 47 -2.84 -16.70 1.92
C GLU A 47 -4.01 -15.72 1.82
N VAL A 48 -3.92 -14.58 2.51
CA VAL A 48 -4.89 -13.48 2.40
C VAL A 48 -4.92 -12.91 0.98
N ASP A 49 -3.76 -12.63 0.38
CA ASP A 49 -3.66 -12.12 -0.99
C ASP A 49 -4.34 -13.08 -1.98
N GLN A 50 -4.08 -14.38 -1.85
CA GLN A 50 -4.71 -15.40 -2.68
C GLN A 50 -6.23 -15.40 -2.52
N ILE A 51 -6.75 -15.35 -1.29
CA ILE A 51 -8.19 -15.34 -1.02
C ILE A 51 -8.86 -14.07 -1.59
N TYR A 52 -8.22 -12.90 -1.47
CA TYR A 52 -8.76 -11.66 -2.02
C TYR A 52 -8.78 -11.65 -3.55
N LEU A 53 -7.77 -12.24 -4.20
CA LEU A 53 -7.75 -12.43 -5.65
C LEU A 53 -8.82 -13.41 -6.12
N GLU A 54 -9.01 -14.53 -5.42
CA GLU A 54 -10.06 -15.52 -5.72
C GLU A 54 -11.49 -14.95 -5.53
N THR A 55 -11.64 -13.92 -4.69
CA THR A 55 -12.94 -13.27 -4.41
C THR A 55 -13.18 -12.04 -5.30
N ASP A 56 -12.29 -11.74 -6.25
CA ASP A 56 -12.31 -10.53 -7.11
C ASP A 56 -12.31 -9.20 -6.31
N ARG A 57 -11.80 -9.20 -5.07
CA ARG A 57 -11.74 -8.01 -4.20
C ARG A 57 -10.36 -7.36 -4.26
N THR A 58 -9.97 -6.92 -5.45
CA THR A 58 -8.66 -6.29 -5.70
C THR A 58 -8.41 -5.05 -4.85
N ALA A 59 -9.45 -4.26 -4.54
CA ALA A 59 -9.34 -3.10 -3.66
C ALA A 59 -8.87 -3.46 -2.25
N LEU A 60 -9.38 -4.55 -1.66
CA LEU A 60 -8.95 -5.00 -0.33
C LEU A 60 -7.51 -5.53 -0.35
N ALA A 61 -7.11 -6.19 -1.44
CA ALA A 61 -5.71 -6.60 -1.63
C ALA A 61 -4.78 -5.39 -1.74
N ILE A 62 -5.18 -4.34 -2.47
CA ILE A 62 -4.40 -3.10 -2.57
C ILE A 62 -4.22 -2.45 -1.19
N ASP A 63 -5.29 -2.32 -0.40
CA ASP A 63 -5.20 -1.72 0.94
C ASP A 63 -4.33 -2.56 1.88
N LEU A 64 -4.37 -3.89 1.78
CA LEU A 64 -3.48 -4.77 2.53
C LEU A 64 -2.01 -4.53 2.17
N HIS A 65 -1.67 -4.50 0.88
CA HIS A 65 -0.28 -4.28 0.44
C HIS A 65 0.22 -2.86 0.72
N ARG A 66 -0.68 -1.85 0.68
CA ARG A 66 -0.39 -0.49 1.16
C ARG A 66 0.02 -0.49 2.64
N LEU A 67 -0.70 -1.21 3.51
CA LEU A 67 -0.36 -1.33 4.93
C LEU A 67 0.96 -2.09 5.16
N LEU A 68 1.30 -3.03 4.29
CA LEU A 68 2.55 -3.78 4.34
C LEU A 68 3.75 -2.99 3.77
N GLY A 69 3.49 -1.90 3.04
CA GLY A 69 4.51 -1.13 2.31
C GLY A 69 5.02 -1.83 1.04
N ASP A 70 4.32 -2.86 0.57
CA ASP A 70 4.65 -3.55 -0.69
C ASP A 70 4.05 -2.81 -1.90
N TRP A 71 4.65 -1.65 -2.21
CA TRP A 71 4.21 -0.79 -3.30
C TRP A 71 4.37 -1.43 -4.68
N PHE A 72 5.29 -2.39 -4.83
CA PHE A 72 5.47 -3.13 -6.09
C PHE A 72 4.26 -4.01 -6.39
N ARG A 73 3.74 -4.70 -5.36
CA ARG A 73 2.55 -5.53 -5.52
C ARG A 73 1.31 -4.67 -5.77
N VAL A 74 1.17 -3.54 -5.07
CA VAL A 74 0.11 -2.55 -5.34
C VAL A 74 0.14 -2.09 -6.80
N PHE A 75 1.33 -1.78 -7.32
CA PHE A 75 1.51 -1.36 -8.70
C PHE A 75 1.08 -2.44 -9.72
N GLU A 76 1.46 -3.70 -9.50
CA GLU A 76 1.05 -4.81 -10.37
C GLU A 76 -0.48 -4.99 -10.41
N LEU A 77 -1.11 -4.90 -9.23
CA LEU A 77 -2.57 -5.02 -9.11
C LEU A 77 -3.30 -3.85 -9.77
N LEU A 78 -2.79 -2.61 -9.61
CA LEU A 78 -3.36 -1.41 -10.23
C LEU A 78 -3.18 -1.37 -11.74
N LYS A 79 -2.08 -1.91 -12.28
CA LYS A 79 -1.87 -1.97 -13.73
C LYS A 79 -2.94 -2.81 -14.45
N GLY A 80 -3.53 -3.78 -13.76
CA GLY A 80 -4.69 -4.52 -14.26
C GLY A 80 -5.99 -3.70 -14.27
N ASN A 81 -6.07 -2.63 -13.48
CA ASN A 81 -7.25 -1.81 -13.24
C ASN A 81 -7.00 -0.36 -13.73
N VAL A 82 -7.08 -0.18 -15.06
CA VAL A 82 -6.69 1.06 -15.79
C VAL A 82 -7.46 2.33 -15.35
N LEU A 83 -8.53 2.19 -14.57
CA LEU A 83 -9.44 3.29 -14.21
C LEU A 83 -8.97 4.14 -13.01
N GLN A 84 -7.91 3.76 -12.31
CA GLN A 84 -7.50 4.39 -11.04
C GLN A 84 -6.18 5.18 -11.15
N VAL A 85 -6.21 6.29 -11.91
CA VAL A 85 -5.01 7.14 -12.15
C VAL A 85 -4.41 7.68 -10.85
N LYS A 86 -5.24 8.16 -9.90
CA LYS A 86 -4.75 8.71 -8.62
C LYS A 86 -4.05 7.66 -7.76
N GLU A 87 -4.60 6.46 -7.69
CA GLU A 87 -4.02 5.37 -6.91
C GLU A 87 -2.72 4.87 -7.56
N MET A 88 -2.62 4.98 -8.89
CA MET A 88 -1.39 4.71 -9.63
C MET A 88 -0.29 5.73 -9.32
N GLU A 89 -0.62 7.02 -9.22
CA GLU A 89 0.32 8.07 -8.79
C GLU A 89 0.82 7.82 -7.36
N GLU A 90 -0.07 7.47 -6.43
CA GLU A 90 0.31 7.06 -5.06
C GLU A 90 1.27 5.86 -5.06
N ALA A 91 0.98 4.84 -5.88
CA ALA A 91 1.86 3.68 -6.00
C ALA A 91 3.24 4.04 -6.55
N TRP A 92 3.31 4.91 -7.56
CA TRP A 92 4.59 5.42 -8.08
C TRP A 92 5.37 6.20 -7.02
N ASN A 93 4.70 7.02 -6.21
CA ASN A 93 5.31 7.72 -5.09
C ASN A 93 5.89 6.74 -4.05
N GLY A 94 5.12 5.72 -3.67
CA GLY A 94 5.60 4.71 -2.72
C GLY A 94 6.81 3.91 -3.23
N VAL A 95 6.85 3.59 -4.53
CA VAL A 95 8.03 2.97 -5.16
C VAL A 95 9.21 3.94 -5.20
N ALA A 96 8.97 5.23 -5.47
CA ALA A 96 10.01 6.25 -5.46
C ALA A 96 10.61 6.45 -4.06
N ASP A 97 9.77 6.50 -3.01
CA ASP A 97 10.19 6.57 -1.61
C ASP A 97 11.08 5.36 -1.24
N TYR A 98 10.72 4.16 -1.71
CA TYR A 98 11.54 2.96 -1.49
C TYR A 98 12.95 3.07 -2.11
N TYR A 99 13.08 3.69 -3.29
CA TYR A 99 14.39 3.95 -3.90
C TYR A 99 15.12 5.12 -3.23
N PHE A 100 14.38 6.15 -2.80
CA PHE A 100 14.88 7.30 -2.05
C PHE A 100 15.55 6.84 -0.75
N ASP A 101 14.87 6.03 0.06
CA ASP A 101 15.42 5.50 1.31
C ASP A 101 16.70 4.66 1.12
N ARG A 102 16.89 4.09 -0.07
CA ARG A 102 18.09 3.32 -0.46
C ARG A 102 19.20 4.15 -1.09
N GLN A 103 19.04 5.47 -1.13
CA GLN A 103 19.96 6.41 -1.75
C GLN A 103 20.11 6.20 -3.28
N GLN A 104 19.14 5.54 -3.91
CA GLN A 104 19.09 5.37 -5.35
C GLN A 104 18.33 6.54 -5.98
N TRP A 105 18.82 7.76 -5.73
CA TRP A 105 18.16 9.01 -6.10
C TRP A 105 17.87 9.11 -7.60
N SER A 106 18.75 8.55 -8.44
CA SER A 106 18.60 8.56 -9.90
C SER A 106 17.39 7.75 -10.38
N GLU A 107 17.07 6.65 -9.70
CA GLU A 107 15.86 5.88 -10.01
C GLU A 107 14.63 6.51 -9.34
N ALA A 108 14.78 7.04 -8.13
CA ALA A 108 13.71 7.74 -7.42
C ALA A 108 13.13 8.90 -8.25
N VAL A 109 13.99 9.74 -8.85
CA VAL A 109 13.58 10.82 -9.76
C VAL A 109 12.65 10.32 -10.88
N LYS A 110 13.01 9.22 -11.56
CA LYS A 110 12.23 8.68 -12.68
C LYS A 110 10.84 8.26 -12.24
N TYR A 111 10.70 7.78 -11.02
CA TYR A 111 9.42 7.37 -10.46
C TYR A 111 8.62 8.56 -9.90
N TYR A 112 9.26 9.53 -9.25
CA TYR A 112 8.59 10.78 -8.83
C TYR A 112 8.06 11.59 -10.00
N GLN A 113 8.78 11.66 -11.12
CA GLN A 113 8.29 12.31 -12.34
C GLN A 113 7.03 11.63 -12.91
N LYS A 114 6.98 10.28 -12.85
CA LYS A 114 5.78 9.53 -13.27
C LYS A 114 4.62 9.69 -12.30
N ALA A 115 4.91 9.95 -11.03
CA ALA A 115 3.93 10.24 -9.99
C ALA A 115 3.47 11.70 -9.99
N HIS A 116 3.99 12.55 -10.88
CA HIS A 116 3.76 14.00 -10.88
C HIS A 116 4.09 14.68 -9.54
N ASN A 117 5.10 14.14 -8.84
CA ASN A 117 5.57 14.69 -7.56
C ASN A 117 6.84 15.50 -7.78
N ASP A 118 6.63 16.72 -8.25
CA ASP A 118 7.71 17.62 -8.64
C ASP A 118 8.55 18.10 -7.44
N GLU A 119 7.94 18.23 -6.25
CA GLU A 119 8.64 18.62 -5.03
C GLU A 119 9.71 17.60 -4.63
N ARG A 120 9.35 16.32 -4.56
CA ARG A 120 10.30 15.24 -4.23
C ARG A 120 11.31 15.01 -5.34
N ALA A 121 10.90 15.16 -6.60
CA ALA A 121 11.83 15.10 -7.73
C ALA A 121 12.90 16.20 -7.63
N ALA A 122 12.51 17.44 -7.30
CA ALA A 122 13.43 18.55 -7.09
C ALA A 122 14.42 18.28 -5.94
N GLU A 123 13.96 17.71 -4.83
CA GLU A 123 14.82 17.29 -3.72
C GLU A 123 15.86 16.26 -4.17
N CYS A 124 15.44 15.25 -4.94
CA CYS A 124 16.37 14.25 -5.47
C CYS A 124 17.40 14.87 -6.44
N TYR A 125 16.98 15.78 -7.32
CA TYR A 125 17.87 16.49 -8.23
C TYR A 125 18.89 17.34 -7.47
N TYR A 126 18.47 17.99 -6.40
CA TYR A 126 19.37 18.75 -5.53
C TYR A 126 20.43 17.86 -4.87
N ILE A 127 20.04 16.69 -4.35
CA ILE A 127 20.96 15.72 -3.75
C ILE A 127 21.94 15.15 -4.77
N LEU A 128 21.49 14.96 -6.02
CA LEU A 128 22.34 14.50 -7.13
C LEU A 128 23.24 15.60 -7.72
N GLU A 129 23.09 16.85 -7.28
CA GLU A 129 23.73 18.03 -7.86
C GLU A 129 23.44 18.20 -9.37
N ASP A 130 22.33 17.62 -9.85
CA ASP A 130 21.88 17.71 -11.24
C ASP A 130 20.99 18.94 -11.41
N TYR A 131 21.65 20.10 -11.50
CA TYR A 131 21.01 21.39 -11.69
C TYR A 131 20.35 21.54 -13.06
N ALA A 132 20.79 20.79 -14.08
CA ALA A 132 20.17 20.80 -15.40
C ALA A 132 18.80 20.11 -15.37
N GLY A 133 18.68 18.99 -14.65
CA GLY A 133 17.39 18.34 -14.39
C GLY A 133 16.43 19.24 -13.63
N LEU A 134 16.93 19.98 -12.63
CA LEU A 134 16.14 20.91 -11.84
C LEU A 134 15.63 22.11 -12.67
N GLU A 135 16.47 22.70 -13.52
CA GLU A 135 16.09 23.81 -14.41
C GLU A 135 14.99 23.38 -15.39
N ASN A 136 15.11 22.18 -15.97
CA ASN A 136 14.08 21.62 -16.83
C ASN A 136 12.75 21.42 -16.09
N LEU A 137 12.80 20.90 -14.86
CA LEU A 137 11.61 20.72 -14.03
C LEU A 137 10.91 22.06 -13.74
N LEU A 138 11.68 23.10 -13.39
CA LEU A 138 11.16 24.45 -13.15
C LEU A 138 10.52 25.07 -14.40
N ASN A 139 11.06 24.81 -15.59
CA ASN A 139 10.48 25.29 -16.85
C ASN A 139 9.18 24.57 -17.25
N VAL A 140 8.97 23.34 -16.77
CA VAL A 140 7.73 22.57 -17.01
C VAL A 140 6.64 22.94 -16.03
N LEU A 141 7.00 23.36 -14.81
CA LEU A 141 6.04 23.86 -13.83
C LEU A 141 5.44 25.18 -14.32
N PRO A 142 4.10 25.32 -14.40
CA PRO A 142 3.50 26.59 -14.77
C PRO A 142 3.92 27.66 -13.75
N GLU A 143 4.43 28.79 -14.25
CA GLU A 143 4.70 30.00 -13.47
C GLU A 143 3.40 30.50 -12.82
N ASN A 144 2.98 29.90 -11.70
CA ASN A 144 2.01 30.44 -10.75
C ASN A 144 1.84 29.47 -9.58
N HIS A 145 2.56 29.76 -8.49
CA HIS A 145 2.10 29.40 -7.15
C HIS A 145 2.37 30.52 -6.16
#